data_AF-A0A7Y2CLE0-F1
#
_entry.id   AF-A0A7Y2CLE0-F1
#
_cell.length_a   1.000
_cell.length_b   1.000
_cell.length_c   1.000
_cell.angle_alpha   90.00
_cell.angle_beta   90.00
_cell.angle_gamma   90.00
#
_symmetry.space_group_name_H-M   'P 1'
#
loop_
_entity.id
_entity.type
_entity.pdbx_description
1 polymer ?
#
loop_
_entity_poly.entity_id
_entity_poly.type
_entity_poly.pdbx_seq_one_letter_code
_entity_poly.pdbx_strand_id
1 'polypeptide(L)'
;MKINNPFRTLALTATGLAAMVFLAGCTNDTIVYVEDNPPAVPSGVFTVTGDERVDIYWNAVRQDDVAGYGVYRSSTLEGPYHRIATINSSLGDSHSDFNVVNGVT
;
A
#
# COMPACT_ATOMS: atom_id res chain seq x y z
N MET A 1 3.61 72.16 -0.45
CA MET A 1 4.88 72.90 -0.26
C MET A 1 6.02 71.89 -0.39
N LYS A 2 6.81 72.00 -1.46
CA LYS A 2 7.99 71.16 -1.78
C LYS A 2 9.20 71.71 -1.04
N ILE A 3 10.00 70.87 -0.38
CA ILE A 3 11.46 71.04 -0.15
C ILE A 3 12.05 69.62 -0.02
N ASN A 4 12.35 68.90 -1.11
CA ASN A 4 13.66 68.78 -1.78
C ASN A 4 14.88 69.12 -0.89
N ASN A 5 15.76 68.15 -0.63
CA ASN A 5 17.19 68.41 -0.40
C ASN A 5 18.05 67.19 -0.80
N PRO A 6 19.32 67.41 -1.22
CA PRO A 6 19.85 66.81 -2.44
C PRO A 6 21.03 65.83 -2.23
N PHE A 7 21.20 64.99 -3.24
CA PHE A 7 22.34 64.11 -3.51
C PHE A 7 23.72 64.79 -3.38
N ARG A 8 24.68 64.08 -2.79
CA ARG A 8 26.10 64.15 -3.21
C ARG A 8 26.78 62.78 -3.10
N THR A 9 27.10 62.24 -4.27
CA THR A 9 27.88 61.03 -4.54
C THR A 9 29.36 61.21 -4.18
N LEU A 10 29.99 60.18 -3.60
CA LEU A 10 31.44 59.94 -3.71
C LEU A 10 31.66 58.42 -3.82
N ALA A 11 32.37 58.02 -4.87
CA ALA A 11 32.65 56.63 -5.21
C ALA A 11 33.97 56.12 -4.59
N LEU A 12 34.08 54.79 -4.60
CA LEU A 12 35.31 53.97 -4.63
C LEU A 12 35.94 53.55 -3.29
N THR A 13 35.80 52.26 -2.94
CA THR A 13 36.92 51.31 -2.99
C THR A 13 36.39 49.91 -3.29
N ALA A 14 36.97 49.24 -4.27
CA ALA A 14 36.71 47.85 -4.58
C ALA A 14 37.39 46.96 -3.55
N THR A 15 36.62 46.13 -2.84
CA THR A 15 37.17 45.01 -2.07
C THR A 15 36.37 43.75 -2.35
N GLY A 16 37.10 42.76 -2.86
CA GLY A 16 37.05 41.38 -2.38
C GLY A 16 35.74 40.61 -2.50
N LEU A 17 35.74 39.70 -3.49
CA LEU A 17 35.11 38.38 -3.48
C LEU A 17 34.44 37.95 -2.16
N ALA A 18 33.12 37.94 -2.10
CA ALA A 18 32.35 36.97 -1.33
C ALA A 18 30.97 36.84 -1.96
N ALA A 19 30.79 35.83 -2.81
CA ALA A 19 29.46 35.40 -3.21
C ALA A 19 28.74 34.94 -1.93
N MET A 20 27.78 35.73 -1.43
CA MET A 20 26.83 35.26 -0.43
C MET A 20 25.80 34.38 -1.14
N VAL A 21 26.22 33.14 -1.41
CA VAL A 21 25.28 32.07 -1.71
C VAL A 21 24.64 31.70 -0.36
N PHE A 22 23.42 32.19 -0.11
CA PHE A 22 22.60 31.70 0.98
C PHE A 22 22.09 30.30 0.60
N LEU A 23 22.94 29.28 0.74
CA LEU A 23 22.50 27.89 0.79
C LEU A 23 21.91 27.60 2.18
N ALA A 24 20.77 28.23 2.50
CA ALA A 24 19.94 27.78 3.61
C ALA A 24 19.03 26.65 3.10
N GLY A 25 19.65 25.55 2.69
CA GLY A 25 18.99 24.30 2.37
C GLY A 25 19.30 23.26 3.43
N CYS A 26 18.93 23.52 4.69
CA CYS A 26 18.90 22.47 5.71
C CYS A 26 17.47 21.96 5.84
N THR A 27 16.97 21.29 4.80
CA THR A 27 15.83 20.39 5.02
C THR A 27 16.41 19.12 5.63
N ASN A 28 16.27 18.98 6.95
CA ASN A 28 16.40 17.66 7.58
C ASN A 28 15.16 16.86 7.19
N ASP A 29 15.16 16.38 5.95
CA ASP A 29 14.15 15.46 5.48
C ASP A 29 14.37 14.16 6.27
N THR A 30 13.47 13.91 7.21
CA THR A 30 13.51 12.68 7.97
C THR A 30 13.00 11.63 7.00
N ILE A 31 13.91 10.93 6.33
CA ILE A 31 13.55 9.78 5.49
C ILE A 31 12.92 8.76 6.42
N VAL A 32 11.59 8.69 6.40
CA VAL A 32 10.82 7.62 7.03
C VAL A 32 10.97 6.42 6.10
N TYR A 33 11.82 5.48 6.50
CA TYR A 33 11.85 4.17 5.87
C TYR A 33 10.59 3.43 6.32
N VAL A 34 9.56 3.42 5.47
CA VAL A 34 8.43 2.51 5.66
C VAL A 34 8.92 1.13 5.22
N GLU A 35 9.05 0.23 6.19
CA GLU A 35 9.30 -1.17 5.91
C GLU A 35 8.02 -1.75 5.30
N ASP A 36 8.13 -2.20 4.05
CA ASP A 36 7.04 -2.90 3.36
C ASP A 36 7.09 -4.37 3.77
N ASN A 37 6.20 -4.74 4.70
CA ASN A 37 6.05 -6.12 5.14
C ASN A 37 4.76 -6.68 4.55
N PRO A 38 4.83 -7.49 3.48
CA PRO A 38 3.64 -7.96 2.78
C PRO A 38 2.71 -8.78 3.70
N PRO A 39 1.43 -8.91 3.34
CA PRO A 39 0.52 -9.77 4.08
C PRO A 39 1.02 -11.22 4.11
N ALA A 40 0.95 -11.84 5.28
CA ALA A 40 1.21 -13.26 5.44
C ALA A 40 0.21 -14.08 4.62
N VAL A 41 0.59 -15.32 4.30
CA VAL A 41 -0.31 -16.27 3.62
C VAL A 41 -1.36 -16.78 4.63
N PRO A 42 -2.65 -16.80 4.27
CA PRO A 42 -3.68 -17.41 5.11
C PRO A 42 -3.38 -18.90 5.37
N SER A 43 -3.60 -19.35 6.59
CA SER A 43 -3.33 -20.74 7.01
C SER A 43 -4.62 -21.49 7.32
N GLY A 44 -4.52 -22.81 7.55
CA GLY A 44 -5.64 -23.61 8.05
C GLY A 44 -6.85 -23.63 7.12
N VAL A 45 -6.63 -23.67 5.80
CA VAL A 45 -7.72 -23.81 4.83
C VAL A 45 -8.37 -25.18 5.00
N PHE A 46 -9.69 -25.21 5.20
CA PHE A 46 -10.48 -26.43 5.22
C PHE A 46 -11.85 -26.21 4.59
N THR A 47 -12.53 -27.30 4.26
CA THR A 47 -13.85 -27.26 3.62
C THR A 47 -14.86 -28.16 4.32
N VAL A 48 -16.14 -27.79 4.23
CA VAL A 48 -17.29 -28.61 4.61
C VAL A 48 -18.19 -28.76 3.39
N THR A 49 -18.37 -30.00 2.94
CA THR A 49 -19.20 -30.32 1.78
C THR A 49 -20.67 -30.46 2.17
N GLY A 50 -21.55 -29.82 1.41
CA GLY A 50 -23.00 -29.97 1.48
C GLY A 50 -23.59 -30.36 0.13
N ASP A 51 -24.92 -30.37 0.05
CA ASP A 51 -25.66 -30.62 -1.19
C ASP A 51 -25.52 -29.42 -2.13
N GLU A 52 -24.87 -29.62 -3.29
CA GLU A 52 -24.57 -28.56 -4.27
C GLU A 52 -23.87 -27.33 -3.65
N ARG A 53 -23.09 -27.55 -2.58
CA ARG A 53 -22.42 -26.49 -1.85
C ARG A 53 -21.11 -26.96 -1.24
N VAL A 54 -20.11 -26.08 -1.22
CA VAL A 54 -18.93 -26.24 -0.37
C VAL A 54 -18.72 -24.97 0.44
N ASP A 55 -18.68 -25.12 1.76
CA ASP A 55 -18.23 -24.04 2.65
C ASP A 55 -16.73 -24.13 2.86
N ILE A 56 -16.04 -23.03 2.63
CA ILE A 56 -14.58 -22.91 2.67
C ILE A 56 -14.25 -21.96 3.82
N TYR A 57 -13.30 -22.36 4.67
CA TYR A 57 -12.86 -21.60 5.84
C TYR A 57 -11.34 -21.50 5.87
N TRP A 58 -10.81 -20.43 6.46
CA TRP A 58 -9.38 -20.24 6.67
C TRP A 58 -9.11 -19.36 7.89
N ASN A 59 -7.87 -19.38 8.39
CA ASN A 59 -7.42 -18.44 9.40
C ASN A 59 -7.11 -17.09 8.74
N ALA A 60 -7.94 -16.08 9.01
CA ALA A 60 -7.73 -14.73 8.53
C ALA A 60 -6.40 -14.12 9.04
N VAL A 61 -5.72 -13.41 8.15
CA VAL A 61 -4.49 -12.65 8.45
C VAL A 61 -4.91 -11.25 8.90
N ARG A 62 -4.43 -10.84 10.08
CA ARG A 62 -4.79 -9.55 10.70
C ARG A 62 -3.61 -8.59 10.67
N GLN A 63 -3.20 -8.23 9.46
CA GLN A 63 -2.29 -7.12 9.21
C GLN A 63 -3.07 -5.95 8.60
N ASP A 64 -2.61 -4.73 8.87
CA ASP A 64 -3.30 -3.51 8.45
C ASP A 64 -3.32 -3.33 6.91
N ASP A 65 -2.40 -3.98 6.21
CA ASP A 65 -2.23 -3.94 4.76
C ASP A 65 -2.98 -5.07 4.01
N VAL A 66 -3.77 -5.89 4.70
CA VAL A 66 -4.62 -6.91 4.08
C VAL A 66 -5.84 -6.25 3.45
N ALA A 67 -5.88 -6.15 2.12
CA ALA A 67 -7.04 -5.62 1.39
C ALA A 67 -8.23 -6.61 1.34
N GLY A 68 -7.95 -7.91 1.42
CA GLY A 68 -8.95 -8.96 1.26
C GLY A 68 -8.37 -10.29 0.81
N TYR A 69 -9.26 -11.20 0.37
CA TYR A 69 -8.92 -12.57 0.01
C TYR A 69 -9.43 -12.92 -1.39
N GLY A 70 -8.62 -13.64 -2.15
CA GLY A 70 -9.07 -14.34 -3.36
C GLY A 70 -9.31 -15.81 -3.02
N VAL A 71 -10.48 -16.34 -3.38
CA VAL A 71 -10.80 -17.76 -3.19
C VAL A 71 -10.68 -18.45 -4.54
N TYR A 72 -9.93 -19.55 -4.58
CA TYR A 72 -9.61 -20.27 -5.80
C TYR A 72 -9.95 -21.76 -5.66
N ARG A 73 -10.39 -22.38 -6.76
CA ARG A 73 -10.79 -23.79 -6.83
C ARG A 73 -10.21 -24.45 -8.08
N SER A 74 -9.88 -25.74 -7.98
CA SER A 74 -9.51 -26.59 -9.11
C SER A 74 -10.18 -27.96 -8.97
N SER A 75 -10.33 -28.67 -10.09
CA SER A 75 -10.74 -30.08 -10.12
C SER A 75 -9.57 -31.06 -10.04
N THR A 76 -8.35 -30.55 -9.87
CA THR A 76 -7.12 -31.33 -9.74
C THR A 76 -6.31 -30.79 -8.57
N LEU A 77 -5.56 -31.67 -7.90
CA LEU A 77 -4.72 -31.27 -6.77
C LEU A 77 -3.60 -30.31 -7.19
N GLU A 78 -3.05 -30.49 -8.38
CA GLU A 78 -1.94 -29.69 -8.92
C GLU A 78 -2.41 -28.45 -9.71
N GLY A 79 -3.73 -28.24 -9.83
CA GLY A 79 -4.29 -27.15 -10.61
C GLY A 79 -4.43 -27.44 -12.12
N PRO A 80 -4.82 -26.42 -12.91
CA PRO A 80 -4.85 -25.00 -12.57
C PRO A 80 -6.01 -24.61 -11.65
N TYR A 81 -5.75 -23.67 -10.74
CA TYR A 81 -6.75 -23.08 -9.87
C TYR A 81 -7.38 -21.84 -10.52
N HIS A 82 -8.70 -21.73 -10.44
CA HIS A 82 -9.47 -20.61 -10.96
C HIS A 82 -10.10 -19.83 -9.82
N ARG A 83 -10.09 -18.50 -9.92
CA ARG A 83 -10.70 -17.64 -8.89
C ARG A 83 -12.22 -17.75 -8.96
N ILE A 84 -12.84 -18.09 -7.84
CA ILE A 84 -14.30 -18.21 -7.71
C ILE A 84 -14.90 -17.04 -6.91
N ALA A 85 -14.11 -16.37 -6.07
CA ALA A 85 -14.57 -15.21 -5.32
C ALA A 85 -13.45 -14.22 -4.97
N THR A 86 -13.88 -12.99 -4.67
CA THR A 86 -13.06 -11.97 -3.99
C THR A 86 -13.81 -11.46 -2.78
N ILE A 87 -13.14 -11.48 -1.64
CA ILE A 87 -13.64 -10.98 -0.36
C ILE A 87 -12.89 -9.70 -0.05
N ASN A 88 -13.55 -8.54 -0.18
CA ASN A 88 -12.95 -7.22 0.09
C ASN A 88 -13.05 -6.86 1.58
N SER A 89 -12.55 -7.73 2.45
CA SER A 89 -12.54 -7.54 3.91
C SER A 89 -11.34 -8.25 4.50
N SER A 90 -10.54 -7.55 5.30
CA SER A 90 -9.38 -8.11 6.02
C SER A 90 -9.79 -9.15 7.07
N LEU A 91 -11.05 -9.09 7.54
CA LEU A 91 -11.63 -10.04 8.48
C LEU A 91 -12.34 -11.21 7.81
N GLY A 92 -12.37 -11.28 6.47
CA GLY A 92 -12.96 -12.40 5.75
C GLY A 92 -12.24 -13.71 6.07
N ASP A 93 -12.97 -14.69 6.58
CA ASP A 93 -12.46 -16.00 7.00
C ASP A 93 -13.22 -17.18 6.38
N SER A 94 -14.21 -16.90 5.53
CA SER A 94 -15.08 -17.92 4.95
C SER A 94 -15.69 -17.51 3.61
N HIS A 95 -16.04 -18.52 2.81
CA HIS A 95 -16.78 -18.39 1.55
C HIS A 95 -17.62 -19.65 1.29
N SER A 96 -18.86 -19.47 0.80
CA SER A 96 -19.73 -20.56 0.35
C SER A 96 -19.77 -20.60 -1.17
N ASP A 97 -19.30 -21.70 -1.75
CA ASP A 97 -19.34 -21.97 -3.18
C ASP A 97 -20.56 -22.85 -3.52
N PHE A 98 -21.52 -22.27 -4.24
CA PHE A 98 -22.74 -22.94 -4.72
C PHE A 98 -22.63 -23.39 -6.18
N ASN A 99 -21.49 -23.14 -6.84
CA ASN A 99 -21.28 -23.51 -8.24
C ASN A 99 -20.56 -24.86 -8.35
N VAL A 100 -21.01 -25.84 -7.56
CA VAL A 100 -20.48 -27.20 -7.50
C VAL A 100 -21.56 -28.20 -7.88
N VAL A 101 -21.15 -29.37 -8.36
CA VAL A 101 -22.05 -30.47 -8.73
C VAL A 101 -21.74 -31.67 -7.85
N ASN A 102 -22.78 -32.29 -7.31
CA ASN A 102 -22.62 -33.48 -6.47
C ASN A 102 -21.87 -34.60 -7.18
N GLY A 103 -20.96 -35.26 -6.45
CA GLY A 103 -20.18 -36.37 -6.96
C GLY A 103 -19.03 -35.99 -7.90
N VAL A 104 -18.78 -34.69 -8.10
CA VAL A 104 -17.66 -34.18 -8.90
C VAL A 104 -16.60 -33.59 -7.96
N THR A 105 -15.33 -33.93 -8.20
CA THR A 105 -14.15 -33.33 -7.56
C THR A 105 -13.40 -32.45 -8.54
#